data_AF-A0A2E2QJQ3-F1
#
_entry.id   AF-A0A2E2QJQ3-F1
#
_cell.length_a   1.000
_cell.length_b   1.000
_cell.length_c   1.000
_cell.angle_alpha   90.00
_cell.angle_beta   90.00
_cell.angle_gamma   90.00
#
_symmetry.space_group_name_H-M   'P 1'
#
loop_
_entity.id
_entity.type
_entity.pdbx_description
1 polymer ?
#
loop_
_entity_poly.entity_id
_entity_poly.type
_entity_poly.pdbx_seq_one_letter_code
_entity_poly.pdbx_strand_id
1 'polypeptide(L)'
;MNSGTDRKLTTILCADVAGYSRLMNKNEGETLSRLKATREIFSDFIIRYNGRTVNMTGDGLVCEFPSVVNAVQCAVEVQNKINEDNLSLLPADRMLYRIGINLGDVLIEGDDIFGEGVNVAARLEALAPVGGICISGSVFDQVKNKLPKHFEFLGNKTVKNIADPVPVYSLVLAEMSDVYTDASASRLNSENAPKEETEDDRKIRAYVKRQAAFYRRATAFGAITLMLFFINMATSPDYWWFLWPAAGFVVSLIIQGIMIFKGPRHGKEWEERKINELKARRHKPHS
;
A
#
# COMPACT_ATOMS: atom_id res chain seq x y z
N MET A 1 10.10 6.82 -30.50
CA MET A 1 9.87 5.90 -29.36
C MET A 1 8.89 6.59 -28.44
N ASN A 2 7.66 6.10 -28.36
CA ASN A 2 6.58 6.74 -27.60
C ASN A 2 6.90 6.68 -26.10
N SER A 3 7.27 7.81 -25.50
CA SER A 3 7.35 8.00 -24.05
C SER A 3 5.94 8.22 -23.48
N GLY A 4 5.00 7.36 -23.88
CA GLY A 4 3.58 7.50 -23.55
C GLY A 4 3.24 6.63 -22.36
N THR A 5 2.99 7.24 -21.21
CA THR A 5 2.30 6.60 -20.09
C THR A 5 0.96 6.08 -20.62
N ASP A 6 0.80 4.77 -20.72
CA ASP A 6 -0.40 4.16 -21.30
C ASP A 6 -1.52 4.18 -20.26
N ARG A 7 -2.74 4.52 -20.68
CA ARG A 7 -3.92 4.55 -19.82
C ARG A 7 -4.80 3.36 -20.10
N LYS A 8 -5.28 2.72 -19.05
CA LYS A 8 -6.11 1.53 -19.13
C LYS A 8 -7.20 1.57 -18.09
N LEU A 9 -8.42 1.31 -18.51
CA LEU A 9 -9.51 0.95 -17.61
C LEU A 9 -9.34 -0.51 -17.19
N THR A 10 -9.16 -0.77 -15.89
CA THR A 10 -8.94 -2.12 -15.36
C THR A 10 -9.66 -2.29 -14.03
N THR A 11 -9.83 -3.54 -13.58
CA THR A 11 -10.34 -3.82 -12.23
C THR A 11 -9.17 -4.02 -11.29
N ILE A 12 -9.09 -3.22 -10.23
CA ILE A 12 -8.04 -3.27 -9.22
C ILE A 12 -8.60 -4.00 -7.99
N LEU A 13 -7.85 -4.98 -7.50
CA LEU A 13 -8.08 -5.65 -6.23
C LEU A 13 -6.91 -5.31 -5.29
N CYS A 14 -7.24 -4.76 -4.12
CA CYS A 14 -6.29 -4.58 -3.03
C CYS A 14 -6.67 -5.52 -1.88
N ALA A 15 -5.67 -6.15 -1.26
CA ALA A 15 -5.88 -6.97 -0.07
C ALA A 15 -4.78 -6.70 0.96
N ASP A 16 -5.13 -6.76 2.24
CA ASP A 16 -4.19 -6.59 3.35
C ASP A 16 -4.57 -7.45 4.56
N VAL A 17 -3.58 -7.83 5.38
CA VAL A 17 -3.79 -8.67 6.56
C VAL A 17 -4.29 -7.82 7.73
N ALA A 18 -5.46 -8.16 8.26
CA ALA A 18 -6.01 -7.53 9.44
C ALA A 18 -5.18 -7.88 10.69
N GLY A 19 -4.56 -6.86 11.30
CA GLY A 19 -3.82 -7.01 12.56
C GLY A 19 -2.47 -7.71 12.41
N TYR A 20 -1.81 -7.58 11.25
CA TYR A 20 -0.52 -8.19 10.96
C TYR A 20 0.55 -7.95 12.03
N SER A 21 0.69 -6.71 12.52
CA SER A 21 1.66 -6.36 13.56
C SER A 21 1.47 -7.16 14.86
N ARG A 22 0.23 -7.49 15.21
CA ARG A 22 -0.08 -8.31 16.40
C ARG A 22 0.37 -9.75 16.22
N LEU A 23 0.15 -10.33 15.03
CA LEU A 23 0.58 -11.71 14.71
C LEU A 23 2.11 -11.81 14.76
N MET A 24 2.80 -10.83 14.18
CA MET A 24 4.27 -10.77 14.19
C MET A 24 4.87 -10.70 15.59
N ASN A 25 4.29 -9.90 16.49
CA ASN A 25 4.77 -9.80 17.87
C ASN A 25 4.55 -11.08 18.69
N LYS A 26 3.58 -11.92 18.32
CA LYS A 26 3.27 -13.17 19.02
C LYS A 26 4.19 -14.31 18.58
N ASN A 27 4.31 -14.53 17.27
CA ASN A 27 5.15 -15.58 16.70
C ASN A 27 5.55 -15.23 15.26
N GLU A 28 6.76 -14.70 15.09
CA GLU A 28 7.28 -14.25 13.80
C GLU A 28 7.40 -15.40 12.78
N GLY A 29 7.99 -16.53 13.18
CA GLY A 29 8.26 -17.65 12.26
C GLY A 29 6.97 -18.29 11.72
N GLU A 30 6.00 -18.48 12.59
CA GLU A 30 4.70 -19.06 12.22
C GLU A 30 3.87 -18.08 11.37
N THR A 31 3.90 -16.79 11.70
CA THR A 31 3.24 -15.73 10.92
C THR A 31 3.83 -15.61 9.52
N LEU A 32 5.16 -15.65 9.38
CA LEU A 32 5.82 -15.64 8.08
C LEU A 32 5.47 -16.88 7.25
N SER A 33 5.37 -18.04 7.88
CA SER A 33 5.02 -19.29 7.20
C SER A 33 3.58 -19.27 6.69
N ARG A 34 2.66 -18.74 7.51
CA ARG A 34 1.26 -18.51 7.11
C ARG A 34 1.14 -17.48 6.00
N LEU A 35 1.86 -16.36 6.09
CA LEU A 35 1.84 -15.33 5.05
C LEU A 35 2.31 -15.89 3.70
N LYS A 36 3.30 -16.80 3.70
CA LYS A 36 3.73 -17.47 2.48
C LYS A 36 2.63 -18.37 1.92
N ALA A 37 2.02 -19.21 2.76
CA ALA A 37 0.93 -20.10 2.33
C ALA A 37 -0.27 -19.32 1.77
N THR A 38 -0.69 -18.23 2.43
CA THR A 38 -1.79 -17.40 1.92
C THR A 38 -1.43 -16.69 0.63
N ARG A 39 -0.18 -16.24 0.45
CA ARG A 39 0.28 -15.66 -0.82
C ARG A 39 0.29 -16.66 -1.98
N GLU A 40 0.57 -17.94 -1.72
CA GLU A 40 0.44 -19.01 -2.71
C GLU A 40 -1.02 -19.17 -3.13
N ILE A 41 -1.94 -19.21 -2.15
CA ILE A 41 -3.39 -19.24 -2.40
C ILE A 41 -3.81 -18.05 -3.29
N PHE A 42 -3.41 -16.82 -2.93
CA PHE A 42 -3.70 -15.65 -3.76
C PHE A 42 -3.17 -15.82 -5.18
N SER A 43 -1.90 -16.22 -5.33
CA SER A 43 -1.25 -16.37 -6.63
C SER A 43 -1.98 -17.37 -7.54
N ASP A 44 -2.37 -18.52 -6.99
CA ASP A 44 -3.10 -19.56 -7.72
C ASP A 44 -4.45 -19.07 -8.23
N PHE A 45 -5.23 -18.41 -7.36
CA PHE A 45 -6.54 -17.88 -7.75
C PHE A 45 -6.44 -16.70 -8.70
N ILE A 46 -5.46 -15.80 -8.51
CA ILE A 46 -5.26 -14.66 -9.42
C ILE A 46 -5.02 -15.18 -10.85
N ILE A 47 -4.13 -16.16 -11.00
CA ILE A 47 -3.83 -16.77 -12.32
C ILE A 47 -5.07 -17.46 -12.88
N ARG A 48 -5.78 -18.26 -12.07
CA ARG A 48 -7.00 -18.97 -12.49
C ARG A 48 -8.08 -18.04 -13.04
N TYR A 49 -8.19 -16.84 -12.47
CA TYR A 49 -9.16 -15.83 -12.86
C TYR A 49 -8.65 -14.83 -13.91
N ASN A 50 -7.53 -15.13 -14.58
CA ASN A 50 -6.88 -14.27 -15.58
C ASN A 50 -6.51 -12.88 -15.04
N GLY A 51 -6.17 -12.81 -13.74
CA GLY A 51 -5.61 -11.63 -13.11
C GLY A 51 -4.10 -11.59 -13.21
N ARG A 52 -3.53 -10.44 -12.85
CA ARG A 52 -2.09 -10.19 -12.78
C ARG A 52 -1.75 -9.54 -11.44
N THR A 53 -0.78 -10.10 -10.74
CA THR A 53 -0.20 -9.45 -9.56
C THR A 53 0.65 -8.26 -10.02
N VAL A 54 0.32 -7.06 -9.54
CA VAL A 54 1.07 -5.83 -9.82
C VAL A 54 2.14 -5.65 -8.75
N ASN A 55 1.72 -5.72 -7.48
CA ASN A 55 2.62 -5.49 -6.36
C ASN A 55 2.24 -6.39 -5.18
N MET A 56 3.23 -7.00 -4.55
CA MET A 56 3.08 -7.82 -3.35
C MET A 56 4.21 -7.45 -2.38
N THR A 57 4.07 -6.29 -1.72
CA THR A 57 5.07 -5.77 -0.77
C THR A 57 4.50 -5.79 0.64
N GLY A 58 5.23 -6.39 1.59
CA GLY A 58 4.76 -6.51 2.98
C GLY A 58 3.54 -7.43 3.09
N ASP A 59 2.57 -7.08 3.91
CA ASP A 59 1.28 -7.77 4.06
C ASP A 59 0.25 -7.41 2.97
N GLY A 60 0.49 -6.32 2.25
CA GLY A 60 -0.38 -5.81 1.20
C GLY A 60 -0.17 -6.44 -0.18
N LEU A 61 -1.27 -6.54 -0.92
CA LEU A 61 -1.35 -7.08 -2.26
C LEU A 61 -2.16 -6.15 -3.17
N VAL A 62 -1.66 -5.91 -4.39
CA VAL A 62 -2.35 -5.19 -5.45
C VAL A 62 -2.33 -6.04 -6.72
N CYS A 63 -3.52 -6.30 -7.25
CA CYS A 63 -3.73 -7.09 -8.46
C CYS A 63 -4.61 -6.33 -9.43
N GLU A 64 -4.45 -6.62 -10.72
CA GLU A 64 -5.37 -6.18 -11.75
C GLU A 64 -6.07 -7.35 -12.43
N PHE A 65 -7.32 -7.13 -12.86
CA PHE A 65 -8.11 -8.08 -13.62
C PHE A 65 -8.75 -7.38 -14.82
N PRO A 66 -8.69 -7.99 -16.03
CA PRO A 66 -9.42 -7.50 -17.19
C PRO A 66 -10.95 -7.58 -17.03
N SER A 67 -11.45 -8.46 -16.17
CA SER A 67 -12.88 -8.70 -15.95
C SER A 67 -13.25 -8.41 -14.50
N VAL A 68 -14.27 -7.57 -14.32
CA VAL A 68 -14.83 -7.23 -12.99
C VAL A 68 -15.41 -8.48 -12.30
N VAL A 69 -16.09 -9.33 -13.07
CA VAL A 69 -16.70 -10.57 -12.55
C VAL A 69 -15.61 -11.49 -12.02
N ASN A 70 -14.50 -11.63 -12.77
CA ASN A 70 -13.38 -12.47 -12.38
C ASN A 70 -12.71 -11.95 -11.11
N ALA A 71 -12.53 -10.63 -10.97
CA ALA A 71 -11.96 -10.03 -9.76
C ALA A 71 -12.80 -10.35 -8.52
N VAL A 72 -14.13 -10.22 -8.62
CA VAL A 72 -15.03 -10.50 -7.50
C VAL A 72 -15.07 -11.99 -7.18
N GLN A 73 -15.13 -12.87 -8.20
CA GLN A 73 -15.08 -14.32 -7.98
C GLN A 73 -13.76 -14.76 -7.34
N CYS A 74 -12.63 -14.25 -7.84
CA CYS A 74 -11.31 -14.48 -7.25
C CYS A 74 -11.27 -14.10 -5.77
N ALA A 75 -11.73 -12.89 -5.43
CA ALA A 75 -11.76 -12.43 -4.04
C ALA A 75 -12.62 -13.32 -3.14
N VAL A 76 -13.79 -13.75 -3.63
CA VAL A 76 -14.69 -14.66 -2.88
C VAL A 76 -14.03 -16.01 -2.64
N GLU A 77 -13.45 -16.62 -3.67
CA GLU A 77 -12.83 -17.94 -3.53
C GLU A 77 -11.57 -17.90 -2.65
N VAL A 78 -10.74 -16.86 -2.79
CA VAL A 78 -9.60 -16.66 -1.90
C VAL A 78 -10.07 -16.50 -0.46
N GLN A 79 -11.10 -15.68 -0.19
CA GLN A 79 -11.56 -15.52 1.18
C GLN A 79 -12.17 -16.79 1.76
N ASN A 80 -12.95 -17.54 0.97
CA ASN A 80 -13.46 -18.83 1.40
C ASN A 80 -12.33 -19.79 1.73
N LYS A 81 -11.32 -19.91 0.86
CA LYS A 81 -10.19 -20.81 1.07
C LYS A 81 -9.37 -20.45 2.30
N ILE A 82 -9.07 -19.17 2.50
CA ILE A 82 -8.35 -18.69 3.69
C ILE A 82 -9.18 -18.93 4.96
N ASN A 83 -10.50 -18.74 4.88
CA ASN A 83 -11.40 -19.01 6.00
C ASN A 83 -11.45 -20.50 6.35
N GLU A 84 -11.54 -21.39 5.37
CA GLU A 84 -11.46 -22.84 5.56
C GLU A 84 -10.17 -23.23 6.27
N ASP A 85 -9.01 -22.72 5.82
CA ASP A 85 -7.73 -23.03 6.44
C ASP A 85 -7.66 -22.50 7.89
N ASN A 86 -8.26 -21.34 8.14
CA ASN A 86 -8.37 -20.73 9.47
C ASN A 86 -9.32 -21.47 10.44
N LEU A 87 -10.22 -22.36 9.97
CA LEU A 87 -11.12 -23.13 10.85
C LEU A 87 -10.34 -24.05 11.79
N SER A 88 -9.17 -24.52 11.36
CA SER A 88 -8.27 -25.37 12.16
C SER A 88 -7.48 -24.59 13.23
N LEU A 89 -7.58 -23.26 13.24
CA LEU A 89 -6.77 -22.38 14.10
C LEU A 89 -7.61 -21.72 15.20
N LEU A 90 -6.94 -21.42 16.31
CA LEU A 90 -7.51 -20.58 17.36
C LEU A 90 -7.80 -19.17 16.81
N PRO A 91 -8.88 -18.50 17.24
CA PRO A 91 -9.25 -17.17 16.72
C PRO A 91 -8.13 -16.13 16.76
N ALA A 92 -7.25 -16.20 17.76
CA ALA A 92 -6.13 -15.28 17.92
C ALA A 92 -5.01 -15.46 16.88
N ASP A 93 -4.94 -16.63 16.25
CA ASP A 93 -3.89 -17.07 15.31
C ASP A 93 -4.35 -17.09 13.85
N ARG A 94 -5.63 -16.79 13.60
CA ARG A 94 -6.20 -16.70 12.25
C ARG A 94 -5.61 -15.52 11.49
N MET A 95 -5.26 -15.76 10.23
CA MET A 95 -4.80 -14.73 9.31
C MET A 95 -5.98 -14.30 8.44
N LEU A 96 -6.53 -13.12 8.74
CA LEU A 96 -7.74 -12.61 8.10
C LEU A 96 -7.37 -11.48 7.16
N TYR A 97 -7.94 -11.49 5.97
CA TYR A 97 -7.73 -10.42 4.99
C TYR A 97 -8.93 -9.49 4.92
N ARG A 98 -8.64 -8.25 4.60
CA ARG A 98 -9.61 -7.30 4.06
C ARG A 98 -9.35 -7.19 2.57
N ILE A 99 -10.41 -7.08 1.77
CA ILE A 99 -10.29 -6.96 0.32
C ILE A 99 -11.12 -5.78 -0.18
N GLY A 100 -10.53 -4.95 -1.04
CA GLY A 100 -11.17 -3.84 -1.73
C GLY A 100 -11.10 -4.00 -3.24
N ILE A 101 -12.22 -3.83 -3.95
CA ILE A 101 -12.26 -3.95 -5.42
C ILE A 101 -12.84 -2.69 -6.06
N ASN A 102 -12.11 -2.10 -7.00
CA ASN A 102 -12.52 -0.95 -7.77
C ASN A 102 -12.36 -1.17 -9.28
N LEU A 103 -13.25 -0.60 -10.08
CA LEU A 103 -13.09 -0.46 -11.52
C LEU A 103 -12.70 1.00 -11.80
N GLY A 104 -11.53 1.24 -12.39
CA GLY A 104 -11.04 2.59 -12.61
C GLY A 104 -9.91 2.70 -13.63
N ASP A 105 -9.70 3.92 -14.12
CA ASP A 105 -8.62 4.25 -15.04
C ASP A 105 -7.29 4.30 -14.28
N VAL A 106 -6.26 3.66 -14.85
CA VAL A 106 -4.91 3.58 -14.30
C VAL A 106 -3.88 3.90 -15.37
N LEU A 107 -2.77 4.47 -14.92
CA LEU A 107 -1.55 4.66 -15.69
C LEU A 107 -0.68 3.42 -15.54
N ILE A 108 -0.23 2.87 -16.66
CA ILE A 108 0.69 1.73 -16.69
C ILE A 108 2.11 2.26 -16.88
N GLU A 109 3.01 1.84 -16.00
CA GLU A 109 4.45 2.09 -16.11
C GLU A 109 5.21 0.78 -15.87
N GLY A 110 5.62 0.11 -16.94
CA GLY A 110 6.19 -1.24 -16.86
C GLY A 110 5.16 -2.24 -16.35
N ASP A 111 5.49 -2.93 -15.25
CA ASP A 111 4.60 -3.88 -14.59
C ASP A 111 3.72 -3.25 -13.51
N ASP A 112 3.95 -1.98 -13.14
CA ASP A 112 3.21 -1.28 -12.10
C ASP A 112 1.98 -0.52 -12.66
N ILE A 113 0.98 -0.31 -11.80
CA ILE A 113 -0.18 0.54 -12.08
C ILE A 113 -0.29 1.67 -11.07
N PHE A 114 -0.65 2.86 -11.55
CA PHE A 114 -0.79 4.07 -10.74
C PHE A 114 -2.06 4.81 -11.05
N GLY A 115 -2.52 5.63 -10.10
CA GLY A 115 -3.61 6.56 -10.33
C GLY A 115 -4.70 6.46 -9.26
N GLU A 116 -5.76 7.22 -9.51
CA GLU A 116 -6.91 7.34 -8.61
C GLU A 116 -7.62 5.99 -8.42
N GLY A 117 -7.73 5.19 -9.49
CA GLY A 117 -8.35 3.87 -9.43
C GLY A 117 -7.74 2.93 -8.39
N VAL A 118 -6.41 2.98 -8.22
CA VAL A 118 -5.66 2.20 -7.22
C VAL A 118 -5.91 2.74 -5.80
N ASN A 119 -5.95 4.07 -5.64
CA ASN A 119 -6.22 4.70 -4.34
C ASN A 119 -7.63 4.38 -3.83
N VAL A 120 -8.62 4.31 -4.72
CA VAL A 120 -9.98 3.88 -4.36
C VAL A 120 -9.98 2.43 -3.88
N ALA A 121 -9.35 1.51 -4.63
CA ALA A 121 -9.30 0.10 -4.24
C ALA A 121 -8.65 -0.10 -2.86
N ALA A 122 -7.53 0.57 -2.61
CA ALA A 122 -6.87 0.56 -1.30
C ALA A 122 -7.76 1.15 -0.20
N ARG A 123 -8.54 2.19 -0.50
CA ARG A 123 -9.48 2.77 0.47
C ARG A 123 -10.65 1.83 0.76
N LEU A 124 -11.14 1.11 -0.23
CA LEU A 124 -12.19 0.10 -0.07
C LEU A 124 -11.70 -1.07 0.79
N GLU A 125 -10.46 -1.51 0.60
CA GLU A 125 -9.83 -2.54 1.45
C GLU A 125 -9.84 -2.09 2.91
N ALA A 126 -9.35 -0.88 3.20
CA ALA A 126 -9.32 -0.36 4.57
C ALA A 126 -10.72 -0.18 5.21
N LEU A 127 -11.76 -0.09 4.40
CA LEU A 127 -13.16 0.00 4.86
C LEU A 127 -13.83 -1.37 4.99
N ALA A 128 -13.24 -2.42 4.41
CA ALA A 128 -13.81 -3.75 4.45
C ALA A 128 -13.83 -4.28 5.90
N PRO A 129 -14.92 -4.95 6.31
CA PRO A 129 -14.90 -5.68 7.56
C PRO A 129 -13.83 -6.76 7.51
N VAL A 130 -13.26 -7.11 8.67
CA VAL A 130 -12.25 -8.17 8.73
C VAL A 130 -12.80 -9.49 8.18
N GLY A 131 -12.05 -10.10 7.25
CA GLY A 131 -12.48 -11.29 6.52
C GLY A 131 -13.46 -11.01 5.37
N GLY A 132 -13.83 -9.75 5.16
CA GLY A 132 -14.83 -9.32 4.19
C GLY A 132 -14.25 -8.63 2.96
N ILE A 133 -15.17 -8.33 2.04
CA ILE A 133 -14.86 -7.74 0.74
C ILE A 133 -15.71 -6.47 0.58
N CYS A 134 -15.09 -5.36 0.25
CA CYS A 134 -15.76 -4.13 -0.15
C CYS A 134 -15.54 -3.83 -1.62
N ILE A 135 -16.59 -3.39 -2.29
CA ILE A 135 -16.57 -3.05 -3.71
C ILE A 135 -17.12 -1.64 -3.93
N SER A 136 -16.59 -0.96 -4.95
CA SER A 136 -17.15 0.31 -5.44
C SER A 136 -18.50 0.13 -6.12
N GLY A 137 -19.27 1.22 -6.24
CA GLY A 137 -20.51 1.24 -7.01
C GLY A 137 -20.34 0.82 -8.48
N SER A 138 -19.24 1.22 -9.12
CA SER A 138 -18.94 0.82 -10.51
C SER A 138 -18.75 -0.69 -10.65
N VAL A 139 -18.16 -1.35 -9.65
CA VAL A 139 -18.05 -2.81 -9.60
C VAL A 139 -19.41 -3.44 -9.33
N PHE A 140 -20.16 -2.92 -8.35
CA PHE A 140 -21.49 -3.42 -8.00
C PHE A 140 -22.44 -3.43 -9.20
N ASP A 141 -22.49 -2.34 -9.97
CA ASP A 141 -23.33 -2.22 -11.16
C ASP A 141 -23.02 -3.29 -12.21
N GLN A 142 -21.77 -3.74 -12.30
CA GLN A 142 -21.34 -4.75 -13.25
C GLN A 142 -21.63 -6.19 -12.80
N VAL A 143 -21.79 -6.44 -11.49
CA VAL A 143 -21.89 -7.80 -10.93
C VAL A 143 -23.23 -8.13 -10.26
N LYS A 144 -24.05 -7.13 -9.90
CA LYS A 144 -25.31 -7.31 -9.16
C LYS A 144 -26.29 -8.32 -9.76
N ASN A 145 -26.28 -8.51 -11.08
CA ASN A 145 -27.13 -9.45 -11.79
C ASN A 145 -26.39 -10.71 -12.29
N LYS A 146 -25.07 -10.81 -12.03
CA LYS A 146 -24.21 -11.87 -12.56
C LYS A 146 -23.73 -12.84 -11.48
N LEU A 147 -23.70 -12.41 -10.23
CA LEU A 147 -23.25 -13.21 -9.10
C LEU A 147 -24.39 -13.39 -8.10
N PRO A 148 -24.73 -14.63 -7.69
CA PRO A 148 -25.75 -14.90 -6.68
C PRO A 148 -25.19 -14.62 -5.29
N LYS A 149 -24.92 -13.35 -4.99
CA LYS A 149 -24.32 -12.89 -3.72
C LYS A 149 -25.11 -11.71 -3.16
N HIS A 150 -25.14 -11.61 -1.83
CA HIS A 150 -25.75 -10.50 -1.14
C HIS A 150 -24.74 -9.35 -0.96
N PHE A 151 -25.16 -8.16 -1.39
CA PHE A 151 -24.40 -6.93 -1.26
C PHE A 151 -25.13 -5.99 -0.30
N GLU A 152 -24.43 -5.49 0.70
CA GLU A 152 -24.94 -4.52 1.66
C GLU A 152 -24.38 -3.14 1.32
N PHE A 153 -25.23 -2.11 1.23
CA PHE A 153 -24.77 -0.75 0.95
C PHE A 153 -24.24 -0.08 2.22
N LEU A 154 -22.95 0.28 2.23
CA LEU A 154 -22.27 0.94 3.37
C LEU A 154 -22.30 2.48 3.30
N GLY A 155 -23.03 3.03 2.33
CA GLY A 155 -23.12 4.47 2.08
C GLY A 155 -22.05 5.00 1.12
N ASN A 156 -22.11 6.30 0.89
CA ASN A 156 -21.14 7.01 0.08
C ASN A 156 -19.94 7.41 0.94
N LYS A 157 -18.73 7.07 0.50
CA LYS A 157 -17.49 7.33 1.22
C LYS A 157 -16.61 8.29 0.43
N THR A 158 -16.14 9.33 1.09
CA THR A 158 -15.16 10.26 0.52
C THR A 158 -13.78 9.61 0.52
N VAL A 159 -13.16 9.57 -0.65
CA VAL A 159 -11.78 9.12 -0.82
C VAL A 159 -10.91 10.35 -1.03
N LYS A 160 -9.73 10.35 -0.40
CA LYS A 160 -8.77 11.45 -0.55
C LYS A 160 -8.42 11.64 -2.03
N ASN A 161 -8.48 12.90 -2.50
CA ASN A 161 -8.23 13.32 -3.88
C ASN A 161 -9.31 12.92 -4.91
N ILE A 162 -10.52 12.60 -4.46
CA ILE A 162 -11.68 12.34 -5.33
C ILE A 162 -12.75 13.36 -4.99
N ALA A 163 -13.25 14.07 -6.01
CA ALA A 163 -14.25 15.12 -5.82
C ALA A 163 -15.61 14.54 -5.39
N ASP A 164 -16.01 13.42 -6.02
CA ASP A 164 -17.31 12.81 -5.77
C ASP A 164 -17.21 11.63 -4.78
N PRO A 165 -18.11 11.54 -3.79
CA PRO A 165 -18.19 10.38 -2.90
C PRO A 165 -18.40 9.07 -3.67
N VAL A 166 -17.66 8.03 -3.31
CA VAL A 166 -17.75 6.71 -3.94
C VAL A 166 -18.79 5.87 -3.19
N PRO A 167 -19.84 5.33 -3.85
CA PRO A 167 -20.74 4.35 -3.25
C PRO A 167 -19.98 3.08 -2.90
N VAL A 168 -20.14 2.58 -1.67
CA VAL A 168 -19.44 1.37 -1.19
C VAL A 168 -20.45 0.28 -0.83
N TYR A 169 -20.17 -0.93 -1.29
CA TYR A 169 -20.96 -2.12 -0.96
C TYR A 169 -20.06 -3.17 -0.28
N SER A 170 -20.55 -3.81 0.77
CA SER A 170 -19.93 -4.97 1.38
C SER A 170 -20.52 -6.25 0.81
N LEU A 171 -19.68 -7.25 0.56
CA LEU A 171 -20.12 -8.59 0.22
C LEU A 171 -20.15 -9.45 1.49
N VAL A 172 -21.32 -9.98 1.84
CA VAL A 172 -21.47 -10.89 2.97
C VAL A 172 -21.18 -12.32 2.50
N LEU A 173 -20.14 -12.93 3.06
CA LEU A 173 -19.84 -14.34 2.85
C LEU A 173 -20.72 -15.18 3.78
N ALA A 174 -21.48 -16.12 3.20
CA ALA A 174 -22.58 -16.83 3.86
C ALA A 174 -22.17 -17.67 5.11
N GLU A 175 -20.88 -17.95 5.29
CA GLU A 175 -20.38 -18.75 6.43
C GLU A 175 -19.89 -17.90 7.61
N MET A 176 -20.00 -16.56 7.52
CA MET A 176 -19.33 -15.65 8.46
C MET A 176 -20.21 -15.18 9.63
N SER A 177 -21.52 -15.46 9.63
CA SER A 177 -22.42 -14.99 10.69
C SER A 177 -22.23 -15.70 12.04
N ASP A 178 -21.78 -16.96 12.03
CA ASP A 178 -21.87 -17.81 13.23
C ASP A 178 -20.51 -18.05 13.92
N VAL A 179 -19.39 -17.81 13.23
CA VAL A 179 -18.03 -18.19 13.70
C VAL A 179 -17.23 -17.01 14.26
N TYR A 180 -17.59 -15.77 13.93
CA TYR A 180 -16.97 -14.56 14.50
C TYR A 180 -17.97 -13.88 15.44
N THR A 181 -18.00 -14.33 16.69
CA THR A 181 -18.80 -13.66 17.71
C THR A 181 -18.41 -12.18 17.79
N ASP A 182 -19.44 -11.34 17.77
CA ASP A 182 -19.47 -9.88 17.64
C ASP A 182 -18.36 -9.13 18.42
N ALA A 183 -17.91 -9.67 19.55
CA ALA A 183 -16.90 -9.05 20.42
C ALA A 183 -15.45 -9.05 19.86
N SER A 184 -15.07 -10.01 19.02
CA SER A 184 -13.70 -10.10 18.47
C SER A 184 -13.55 -9.30 17.18
N ALA A 185 -14.56 -9.39 16.32
CA ALA A 185 -14.66 -8.64 15.08
C ALA A 185 -14.85 -7.14 15.34
N SER A 186 -15.68 -6.74 16.33
CA SER A 186 -15.82 -5.33 16.71
C SER A 186 -14.53 -4.73 17.26
N ARG A 187 -13.76 -5.46 18.06
CA ARG A 187 -12.43 -5.01 18.53
C ARG A 187 -11.46 -4.82 17.36
N LEU A 188 -11.33 -5.82 16.48
CA LEU A 188 -10.44 -5.75 15.30
C LEU A 188 -10.87 -4.66 14.30
N ASN A 189 -12.17 -4.43 14.14
CA ASN A 189 -12.72 -3.34 13.32
C ASN A 189 -12.48 -1.97 13.98
N SER A 190 -12.56 -1.85 15.32
CA SER A 190 -12.33 -0.59 16.03
C SER A 190 -10.86 -0.16 16.09
N GLU A 191 -9.95 -1.14 16.18
CA GLU A 191 -8.50 -0.90 16.35
C GLU A 191 -7.85 -0.44 15.04
N ASN A 192 -8.43 -0.83 13.89
CA ASN A 192 -7.96 -0.51 12.54
C ASN A 192 -8.97 0.30 11.71
N ALA A 193 -10.02 0.85 12.31
CA ALA A 193 -10.87 1.83 11.64
C ALA A 193 -9.97 2.91 11.03
N PRO A 194 -10.21 3.36 9.79
CA PRO A 194 -9.31 4.28 9.13
C PRO A 194 -9.17 5.55 9.95
N LYS A 195 -8.07 5.67 10.70
CA LYS A 195 -7.70 6.90 11.39
C LYS A 195 -7.63 7.96 10.31
N GLU A 196 -8.35 9.06 10.50
CA GLU A 196 -8.16 10.25 9.67
C GLU A 196 -6.66 10.55 9.66
N GLU A 197 -6.03 10.31 8.52
CA GLU A 197 -4.61 10.58 8.33
C GLU A 197 -4.43 12.08 8.51
N THR A 198 -3.86 12.47 9.65
CA THR A 198 -3.58 13.87 9.94
C THR A 198 -2.63 14.42 8.88
N GLU A 199 -2.72 15.72 8.60
CA GLU A 199 -1.84 16.38 7.63
C GLU A 199 -0.35 16.22 8.02
N ASP A 200 -0.05 16.06 9.30
CA ASP A 200 1.29 15.80 9.80
C ASP A 200 1.75 14.36 9.55
N ASP A 201 0.90 13.35 9.77
CA ASP A 201 1.22 11.94 9.44
C ASP A 201 1.49 11.75 7.94
N ARG A 202 0.73 12.47 7.11
CA ARG A 202 0.91 12.49 5.65
C ARG A 202 2.27 13.08 5.28
N LYS A 203 2.66 14.20 5.91
CA LYS A 203 3.97 14.85 5.68
C LYS A 203 5.11 13.95 6.15
N ILE A 204 4.98 13.29 7.30
CA ILE A 204 5.97 12.35 7.83
C ILE A 204 6.14 11.16 6.88
N ARG A 205 5.04 10.55 6.41
CA ARG A 205 5.12 9.46 5.43
C ARG A 205 5.71 9.89 4.10
N ALA A 206 5.33 11.06 3.58
CA ALA A 206 5.90 11.61 2.36
C ALA A 206 7.40 11.90 2.50
N TYR A 207 7.83 12.36 3.67
CA TYR A 207 9.23 12.58 4.02
C TYR A 207 10.02 11.26 4.03
N VAL A 208 9.51 10.23 4.73
CA VAL A 208 10.15 8.90 4.80
C VAL A 208 10.23 8.24 3.41
N LYS A 209 9.18 8.36 2.59
CA LYS A 209 9.16 7.80 1.22
C LYS A 209 10.23 8.45 0.32
N ARG A 210 10.47 9.77 0.48
CA ARG A 210 11.56 10.48 -0.21
C ARG A 210 12.94 10.01 0.24
N GLN A 211 13.14 9.75 1.53
CA GLN A 211 14.40 9.19 2.03
C GLN A 211 14.63 7.76 1.54
N ALA A 212 13.62 6.88 1.60
CA ALA A 212 13.76 5.49 1.16
C ALA A 212 14.10 5.36 -0.35
N ALA A 213 13.54 6.21 -1.19
CA ALA A 213 13.87 6.25 -2.62
C ALA A 213 15.33 6.65 -2.89
N PHE A 214 15.92 7.49 -2.05
CA PHE A 214 17.32 7.90 -2.13
C PHE A 214 18.27 6.74 -1.78
N TYR A 215 18.02 6.05 -0.66
CA TYR A 215 18.87 4.94 -0.22
C TYR A 215 18.89 3.78 -1.21
N ARG A 216 17.76 3.46 -1.85
CA ARG A 216 17.69 2.41 -2.88
C ARG A 216 18.54 2.71 -4.12
N ARG A 217 18.70 3.99 -4.48
CA ARG A 217 19.62 4.42 -5.56
C ARG A 217 21.08 4.36 -5.09
N ALA A 218 21.35 4.77 -3.85
CA ALA A 218 22.67 4.69 -3.26
C ALA A 218 23.19 3.26 -3.14
N THR A 219 22.34 2.30 -2.75
CA THR A 219 22.70 0.87 -2.67
C THR A 219 23.02 0.28 -4.03
N ALA A 220 22.26 0.65 -5.07
CA ALA A 220 22.54 0.20 -6.44
C ALA A 220 23.90 0.72 -6.95
N PHE A 221 24.23 1.99 -6.68
CA PHE A 221 25.54 2.56 -7.04
C PHE A 221 26.70 1.92 -6.27
N GLY A 222 26.51 1.60 -4.99
CA GLY A 222 27.49 0.87 -4.20
C GLY A 222 27.79 -0.52 -4.77
N ALA A 223 26.76 -1.26 -5.15
CA ALA A 223 26.91 -2.59 -5.77
C ALA A 223 27.64 -2.52 -7.11
N ILE A 224 27.31 -1.54 -7.97
CA ILE A 224 27.99 -1.33 -9.26
C ILE A 224 29.46 -0.95 -9.04
N THR A 225 29.75 -0.07 -8.09
CA THR A 225 31.14 0.35 -7.80
C THR A 225 31.98 -0.82 -7.29
N LEU A 226 31.40 -1.66 -6.42
CA LEU A 226 32.03 -2.87 -5.93
C LEU A 226 32.27 -3.88 -7.05
N MET A 227 31.31 -4.07 -7.96
CA MET A 227 31.47 -4.91 -9.15
C MET A 227 32.59 -4.40 -10.07
N LEU A 228 32.64 -3.09 -10.33
CA LEU A 228 33.70 -2.47 -11.14
C LEU A 228 35.08 -2.59 -10.49
N PHE A 229 35.17 -2.54 -9.16
CA PHE A 229 36.42 -2.79 -8.43
C PHE A 229 36.95 -4.21 -8.70
N PHE A 230 36.10 -5.23 -8.64
CA PHE A 230 36.50 -6.61 -8.94
C PHE A 230 36.91 -6.79 -10.40
N ILE A 231 36.19 -6.15 -11.34
CA ILE A 231 36.55 -6.16 -12.76
C ILE A 231 37.90 -5.46 -12.97
N ASN A 232 38.12 -4.32 -12.33
CA ASN A 232 39.39 -3.58 -12.40
C ASN A 232 40.54 -4.43 -11.85
N MET A 233 40.35 -5.11 -10.72
CA MET A 233 41.35 -6.00 -10.13
C MET A 233 41.69 -7.20 -11.03
N ALA A 234 40.72 -7.73 -11.77
CA ALA A 234 40.94 -8.85 -12.69
C ALA A 234 41.58 -8.42 -14.03
N THR A 235 41.30 -7.21 -14.52
CA THR A 235 41.67 -6.79 -15.88
C THR A 235 42.90 -5.88 -15.92
N SER A 236 43.09 -5.04 -14.90
CA SER A 236 44.16 -4.03 -14.87
C SER A 236 44.53 -3.68 -13.41
N PRO A 237 45.33 -4.52 -12.73
CA PRO A 237 45.68 -4.31 -11.32
C PRO A 237 46.50 -3.04 -11.08
N ASP A 238 47.34 -2.68 -12.07
CA ASP A 238 48.27 -1.55 -11.98
C ASP A 238 47.62 -0.19 -12.31
N TYR A 239 46.37 -0.18 -12.77
CA TYR A 239 45.64 1.04 -13.12
C TYR A 239 44.20 1.01 -12.61
N TRP A 240 43.88 1.93 -11.69
CA TRP A 240 42.62 1.96 -10.96
C TRP A 240 41.56 2.78 -11.68
N TRP A 241 41.21 2.38 -12.90
CA TRP A 241 40.25 3.10 -13.74
C TRP A 241 38.83 3.15 -13.15
N PHE A 242 38.46 2.19 -12.29
CA PHE A 242 37.14 2.18 -11.62
C PHE A 242 36.88 3.44 -10.78
N LEU A 243 37.94 4.15 -10.37
CA LEU A 243 37.85 5.41 -9.63
C LEU A 243 37.15 6.51 -10.43
N TRP A 244 37.28 6.53 -11.76
CA TRP A 244 36.67 7.56 -12.61
C TRP A 244 35.13 7.46 -12.63
N PRO A 245 34.51 6.29 -12.90
CA PRO A 245 33.07 6.10 -12.69
C PRO A 245 32.63 6.33 -11.25
N ALA A 246 33.39 5.85 -10.26
CA ALA A 246 33.05 5.97 -8.84
C ALA A 246 32.99 7.44 -8.38
N ALA A 247 33.93 8.28 -8.83
CA ALA A 247 33.96 9.71 -8.53
C ALA A 247 32.71 10.43 -9.06
N GLY A 248 32.23 10.07 -10.25
CA GLY A 248 30.98 10.62 -10.81
C GLY A 248 29.77 10.30 -9.93
N PHE A 249 29.71 9.10 -9.36
CA PHE A 249 28.64 8.71 -8.44
C PHE A 249 28.71 9.42 -7.09
N VAL A 250 29.91 9.63 -6.55
CA VAL A 250 30.12 10.40 -5.31
C VAL A 250 29.64 11.85 -5.48
N VAL A 251 30.00 12.50 -6.59
CA VAL A 251 29.53 13.87 -6.89
C VAL A 251 28.00 13.92 -7.05
N SER A 252 27.40 12.94 -7.72
CA SER A 252 25.95 12.83 -7.87
C SER A 252 25.22 12.70 -6.53
N LEU A 253 25.73 11.87 -5.60
CA LEU A 253 25.17 11.72 -4.25
C LEU A 253 25.30 13.01 -3.42
N ILE A 254 26.41 13.73 -3.55
CA ILE A 254 26.61 15.03 -2.87
C ILE A 254 25.60 16.06 -3.39
N ILE A 255 25.40 16.17 -4.71
CA ILE A 255 24.43 17.10 -5.30
C ILE A 255 23.01 16.78 -4.85
N GLN A 256 22.62 15.50 -4.88
CA GLN A 256 21.30 15.06 -4.44
C GLN A 256 21.11 15.26 -2.93
N GLY A 257 22.13 14.98 -2.12
CA GLY A 257 22.12 15.24 -0.67
C GLY A 257 21.93 16.72 -0.35
N ILE A 258 22.65 17.62 -1.04
CA ILE A 258 22.52 19.06 -0.89
C ILE A 258 21.11 19.54 -1.30
N MET A 259 20.55 19.03 -2.40
CA MET A 259 19.18 19.40 -2.82
C MET A 259 18.11 18.94 -1.82
N ILE A 260 18.28 17.76 -1.21
CA ILE A 260 17.33 17.19 -0.24
C ILE A 260 17.38 17.96 1.09
N PHE A 261 18.58 18.32 1.57
CA PHE A 261 18.76 19.05 2.83
C PHE A 261 18.62 20.59 2.70
N LYS A 262 18.53 21.14 1.48
CA LYS A 262 18.19 22.55 1.20
C LYS A 262 16.70 22.77 0.82
N GLY A 263 15.77 21.92 1.27
CA GLY A 263 14.32 22.18 1.17
C GLY A 263 13.87 23.40 2.00
N PRO A 264 12.70 24.01 1.71
CA PRO A 264 12.30 25.32 2.23
C PRO A 264 12.13 25.36 3.76
N ARG A 265 13.20 25.80 4.42
CA ARG A 265 13.29 26.65 5.62
C ARG A 265 12.23 26.45 6.72
N HIS A 266 12.47 25.42 7.54
CA HIS A 266 12.05 25.40 8.94
C HIS A 266 12.61 26.59 9.78
N GLY A 267 13.62 27.31 9.26
CA GLY A 267 14.23 28.46 9.93
C GLY A 267 13.45 29.77 9.84
N LYS A 268 12.84 30.11 8.69
CA LYS A 268 12.19 31.43 8.51
C LYS A 268 10.90 31.57 9.32
N GLU A 269 10.06 30.54 9.34
CA GLU A 269 8.82 30.55 10.12
C GLU A 269 9.06 30.46 11.64
N TRP A 270 10.16 29.83 12.06
CA TRP A 270 10.57 29.80 13.47
C TRP A 270 11.11 31.16 13.91
N GLU A 271 11.94 31.81 13.08
CA GLU A 271 12.45 33.16 13.34
C GLU A 271 11.31 34.19 13.43
N GLU A 272 10.35 34.16 12.51
CA GLU A 272 9.20 35.06 12.52
C GLU A 272 8.30 34.85 13.75
N ARG A 273 8.07 33.59 14.15
CA ARG A 273 7.34 33.28 15.39
C ARG A 273 8.06 33.80 16.64
N LYS A 274 9.38 33.63 16.72
CA LYS A 274 10.19 34.10 17.86
C LYS A 274 10.21 35.64 17.94
N ILE A 275 10.30 36.31 16.79
CA ILE A 275 10.27 37.79 16.71
C ILE A 275 8.90 38.32 17.16
N ASN A 276 7.80 37.71 16.75
CA ASN A 276 6.46 38.11 17.18
C ASN A 276 6.22 37.85 18.67
N GLU A 277 6.74 36.74 19.22
CA GLU A 277 6.68 36.46 20.65
C GLU A 277 7.43 37.51 21.49
N LEU A 278 8.60 37.95 21.02
CA LEU A 278 9.39 38.99 21.69
C LEU A 278 8.76 40.39 21.58
N LYS A 279 8.09 40.70 20.46
CA LYS A 279 7.30 41.94 20.32
C LYS A 279 6.11 41.95 21.27
N ALA A 280 5.41 40.82 21.42
CA ALA A 280 4.27 40.68 22.33
C ALA A 280 4.67 40.87 23.81
N ARG A 281 5.86 40.41 24.21
CA ARG A 281 6.38 40.61 25.57
C ARG A 281 6.78 42.06 25.87
N ARG A 282 7.16 42.84 24.85
CA ARG A 282 7.56 44.26 25.00
C ARG A 282 6.37 45.23 25.03
N HIS A 283 5.15 44.76 24.74
CA HIS A 283 3.92 45.57 24.71
C HIS A 283 2.93 45.27 25.84
N LYS A 284 3.30 44.49 26.86
CA LYS A 284 2.57 44.49 28.12
C LYS A 284 3.09 45.65 28.98
N PRO A 285 2.33 46.74 29.18
CA PRO A 285 2.72 47.78 30.12
C PRO A 285 2.68 47.19 31.53
N HIS A 286 3.76 47.38 32.29
CA HIS A 286 3.78 47.13 33.73
C HIS A 286 2.67 47.98 34.37
N SER A 287 1.68 47.28 34.93
CA SER A 287 0.75 47.82 35.92
C SER A 287 1.20 47.33 37.29
#